data_AF-A0A259NLQ6-F1
#
_entry.id   AF-A0A259NLQ6-F1
#
_cell.length_a   1.000
_cell.length_b   1.000
_cell.length_c   1.000
_cell.angle_alpha   90.00
_cell.angle_beta   90.00
_cell.angle_gamma   90.00
#
_symmetry.space_group_name_H-M   'P 1'
#
loop_
_entity.id
_entity.type
_entity.pdbx_description
1 polymer ?
#
loop_
_entity_poly.entity_id
_entity_poly.type
_entity_poly.pdbx_seq_one_letter_code
_entity_poly.pdbx_strand_id
1 'polypeptide(L)'
;MGWSIGYDENWKRDIGYGVPAICDYPGCGEKIDRGLSYVCASEQPHGGDGCGLYFCGRHLYYHAKIGMACARCGAGKPPFAPTPDTPEWVRWKLTDESWQQWRDENPDAVEAMTRQLGE
;
A
#
# COMPACT_ATOMS: atom_id res chain seq x y z
N MET A 1 -15.83 14.04 3.24
CA MET A 1 -14.51 14.04 2.56
C MET A 1 -13.81 12.75 2.95
N GLY A 2 -13.96 11.69 2.14
CA GLY A 2 -13.32 10.41 2.40
C GLY A 2 -11.96 10.37 1.72
N TRP A 3 -10.93 9.89 2.41
CA TRP A 3 -9.58 9.75 1.85
C TRP A 3 -9.50 8.47 1.00
N SER A 4 -10.13 8.52 -0.18
CA SER A 4 -10.29 7.33 -1.04
C SER A 4 -9.00 6.94 -1.72
N ILE A 5 -8.29 7.90 -2.35
CA ILE A 5 -7.03 7.66 -3.07
C ILE A 5 -6.08 8.83 -2.81
N GLY A 6 -4.84 8.52 -2.47
CA GLY A 6 -3.70 9.41 -2.39
C GLY A 6 -2.45 8.70 -2.91
N TYR A 7 -1.31 9.38 -2.89
CA TYR A 7 -0.04 8.82 -3.37
C TYR A 7 1.03 8.91 -2.29
N ASP A 8 1.78 7.82 -2.10
CA ASP A 8 2.93 7.76 -1.20
C ASP A 8 4.22 7.96 -1.99
N GLU A 9 4.92 9.07 -1.77
CA GLU A 9 6.18 9.37 -2.45
C GLU A 9 7.35 8.48 -1.98
N ASN A 10 7.29 7.94 -0.76
CA ASN A 10 8.37 7.12 -0.20
C ASN A 10 8.38 5.72 -0.82
N TRP A 11 7.20 5.13 -0.97
CA TRP A 11 6.97 3.81 -1.53
C TRP A 11 6.52 3.83 -2.99
N LYS A 12 6.29 5.02 -3.56
CA LYS A 12 5.88 5.27 -4.94
C LYS A 12 4.64 4.49 -5.36
N ARG A 13 3.62 4.47 -4.48
CA ARG A 13 2.40 3.69 -4.69
C ARG A 13 1.15 4.44 -4.24
N ASP A 14 0.02 4.09 -4.85
CA ASP A 14 -1.27 4.62 -4.44
C ASP A 14 -1.64 4.09 -3.05
N ILE A 15 -2.26 4.94 -2.24
CA ILE A 15 -2.70 4.66 -0.86
C ILE A 15 -4.12 5.19 -0.63
N GLY A 16 -4.81 4.72 0.40
CA GLY A 16 -6.18 5.13 0.71
C GLY A 16 -7.17 3.97 0.85
N TYR A 17 -8.35 4.28 1.37
CA TYR A 17 -9.41 3.30 1.62
C TYR A 17 -10.00 2.70 0.34
N GLY A 18 -9.81 3.36 -0.80
CA GLY A 18 -10.23 2.90 -2.13
C GLY A 18 -9.15 2.11 -2.87
N VAL A 19 -7.99 1.87 -2.27
CA VAL A 19 -6.86 1.17 -2.90
C VAL A 19 -6.76 -0.26 -2.34
N PRO A 20 -7.34 -1.28 -3.02
CA PRO A 20 -7.25 -2.66 -2.59
C PRO A 20 -5.81 -3.16 -2.66
N ALA A 21 -5.37 -3.81 -1.60
CA ALA A 21 -3.99 -4.25 -1.43
C ALA A 21 -3.90 -5.61 -0.74
N ILE A 22 -2.69 -6.15 -0.72
CA ILE A 22 -2.32 -7.32 0.08
C ILE A 22 -1.49 -6.85 1.27
N CYS A 23 -1.59 -7.58 2.39
CA CYS A 23 -0.76 -7.31 3.56
C CYS A 23 0.74 -7.35 3.20
N ASP A 24 1.50 -6.32 3.56
CA ASP A 24 2.94 -6.19 3.29
C ASP A 24 3.83 -7.14 4.13
N TYR A 25 3.23 -8.06 4.89
CA TYR A 25 4.00 -9.09 5.59
C TYR A 25 4.38 -10.21 4.60
N PRO A 26 5.66 -10.63 4.53
CA PRO A 26 6.12 -11.64 3.58
C PRO A 26 5.30 -12.93 3.66
N GLY A 27 4.75 -13.37 2.53
CA GLY A 27 3.95 -14.60 2.44
C GLY A 27 2.52 -14.47 2.97
N CYS A 28 2.08 -13.30 3.42
CA CYS A 28 0.68 -13.08 3.78
C CYS A 28 -0.14 -12.75 2.52
N GLY A 29 -1.22 -13.49 2.29
CA GLY A 29 -2.17 -13.25 1.19
C GLY A 29 -3.46 -12.54 1.62
N GLU A 30 -3.49 -11.95 2.83
CA GLU A 30 -4.68 -11.29 3.33
C GLU A 30 -4.98 -10.02 2.50
N LYS A 31 -6.22 -9.93 2.01
CA LYS A 31 -6.72 -8.72 1.34
C LYS A 31 -7.05 -7.64 2.36
N ILE A 32 -6.58 -6.43 2.08
CA ILE A 32 -6.78 -5.21 2.86
C ILE A 32 -7.02 -4.04 1.91
N ASP A 33 -7.12 -2.83 2.47
CA ASP A 33 -6.89 -1.58 1.73
C ASP A 33 -5.66 -0.87 2.28
N ARG A 34 -5.16 0.15 1.56
CA ARG A 34 -4.07 1.01 2.03
C ARG A 34 -4.57 2.20 2.84
N GLY A 35 -5.63 2.00 3.62
CA GLY A 35 -6.17 2.97 4.55
C GLY A 35 -5.47 2.94 5.92
N LEU A 36 -5.82 3.93 6.76
CA LEU A 36 -5.19 4.12 8.08
C LEU A 36 -5.41 2.94 9.03
N SER A 37 -6.46 2.15 8.84
CA SER A 37 -6.74 0.97 9.65
C SER A 37 -5.65 -0.10 9.55
N TYR A 38 -4.87 -0.09 8.46
CA TYR A 38 -3.84 -1.08 8.19
C TYR A 38 -2.43 -0.49 8.22
N VAL A 39 -2.28 0.83 8.29
CA VAL A 39 -0.95 1.47 8.26
C VAL A 39 -0.16 1.20 9.54
N CYS A 40 1.12 0.88 9.39
CA CYS A 40 2.04 0.73 10.51
C CYS A 40 2.09 2.01 11.36
N ALA A 41 2.02 1.84 12.69
CA ALA A 41 1.92 2.89 13.71
C ALA A 41 0.59 3.67 13.73
N SER A 42 -0.34 3.42 12.80
CA SER A 42 -1.74 3.90 12.82
C SER A 42 -1.95 5.42 12.99
N GLU A 43 -0.93 6.25 12.85
CA GLU A 43 -1.03 7.70 13.12
C GLU A 43 -1.15 8.56 11.86
N GLN A 44 -0.56 8.12 10.73
CA GLN A 44 -0.54 8.89 9.48
C GLN A 44 -0.59 7.98 8.26
N PRO A 45 -1.08 8.48 7.10
CA PRO A 45 -1.16 7.69 5.87
C PRO A 45 0.18 7.12 5.41
N HIS A 46 1.28 7.80 5.74
CA HIS A 46 2.67 7.39 5.42
C HIS A 46 3.37 6.67 6.59
N GLY A 47 2.63 6.30 7.64
CA GLY A 47 3.14 5.55 8.78
C GLY A 47 3.66 6.37 9.95
N GLY A 48 3.86 7.69 9.84
CA GLY A 48 4.35 8.50 10.98
C GLY A 48 5.69 7.96 11.52
N ASP A 49 5.69 7.50 12.77
CA ASP A 49 6.84 6.81 13.40
C ASP A 49 7.06 5.35 12.91
N GLY A 50 6.12 4.84 12.13
CA GLY A 50 6.15 3.54 11.45
C GLY A 50 6.80 3.58 10.07
N CYS A 51 6.78 2.44 9.37
CA CYS A 51 7.46 2.29 8.09
C CYS A 51 6.64 2.72 6.85
N GLY A 52 5.39 3.14 7.01
CA GLY A 52 4.50 3.48 5.87
C GLY A 52 3.99 2.28 5.07
N LEU A 53 4.20 1.06 5.56
CA LEU A 53 3.62 -0.16 4.99
C LEU A 53 2.29 -0.53 5.66
N TYR A 54 1.50 -1.37 4.98
CA TYR A 54 0.15 -1.76 5.40
C TYR A 54 0.07 -3.24 5.77
N PHE A 55 -0.48 -3.53 6.94
CA PHE A 55 -0.51 -4.86 7.53
C PHE A 55 -1.92 -5.20 8.01
N CYS A 56 -2.35 -6.45 7.78
CA CYS A 56 -3.59 -6.94 8.38
C CYS A 56 -3.46 -7.03 9.91
N GLY A 57 -4.60 -7.16 10.60
CA GLY A 57 -4.63 -7.20 12.07
C GLY A 57 -3.79 -8.32 12.71
N ARG A 58 -3.41 -9.36 11.94
CA ARG A 58 -2.50 -10.44 12.42
C ARG A 58 -1.03 -10.02 12.48
N HIS A 59 -0.65 -9.00 11.72
CA HIS A 59 0.73 -8.53 11.58
C HIS A 59 0.94 -7.11 12.14
N LEU A 60 -0.09 -6.56 12.79
CA LEU A 60 -0.01 -5.37 13.64
C LEU A 60 0.00 -5.80 15.10
N TYR A 61 1.05 -5.42 15.82
CA TYR A 61 1.23 -5.73 17.23
C TYR A 61 1.27 -4.44 18.03
N TYR A 62 0.77 -4.49 19.26
CA TYR A 62 0.88 -3.35 20.16
C TYR A 62 2.32 -3.22 20.67
N HIS A 63 2.94 -2.08 20.38
CA HIS A 63 4.24 -1.68 20.87
C HIS A 63 4.10 -0.42 21.72
N ALA A 64 4.56 -0.47 22.98
CA ALA A 64 4.32 0.59 23.97
C ALA A 64 4.79 2.00 23.56
N LYS A 65 5.75 2.12 22.63
CA LYS A 65 6.31 3.40 22.18
C LYS A 65 5.70 3.95 20.89
N ILE A 66 5.23 3.09 20.00
CA ILE A 66 4.85 3.46 18.62
C ILE A 66 3.42 2.99 18.26
N GLY A 67 2.66 2.48 19.23
CA GLY A 67 1.31 1.98 19.00
C GLY A 67 1.26 0.67 18.22
N MET A 68 0.24 0.53 17.37
CA MET A 68 0.02 -0.67 16.55
C MET A 68 0.97 -0.68 15.36
N ALA A 69 2.04 -1.48 15.43
CA ALA A 69 3.08 -1.48 14.41
C ALA A 69 3.49 -2.90 13.99
N CYS A 70 4.18 -3.01 12.87
CA CYS A 70 4.70 -4.29 12.40
C CYS A 70 5.87 -4.77 13.27
N ALA A 71 6.14 -6.09 13.23
CA ALA A 71 7.21 -6.71 14.00
C ALA A 71 8.61 -6.11 13.73
N ARG A 72 8.85 -5.52 12.56
CA ARG A 72 10.15 -4.88 12.25
C ARG A 72 10.28 -3.51 12.88
N CYS A 73 9.28 -2.63 12.77
CA CYS A 73 9.29 -1.33 13.45
C CYS A 73 9.38 -1.50 14.97
N GLY A 74 8.63 -2.45 15.53
CA GLY A 74 8.71 -2.78 16.95
C GLY A 74 10.09 -3.28 17.41
N ALA A 75 10.89 -3.84 16.50
CA ALA A 75 12.23 -4.32 16.75
C ALA A 75 13.34 -3.37 16.23
N GLY A 76 13.00 -2.19 15.70
CA GLY A 76 13.96 -1.25 15.11
C GLY A 76 14.70 -1.80 13.88
N LYS A 77 14.06 -2.69 13.11
CA LYS A 77 14.64 -3.31 11.90
C LYS A 77 14.19 -2.60 10.62
N PRO A 78 14.97 -2.70 9.52
CA PRO A 78 14.58 -2.14 8.22
C PRO A 78 13.21 -2.67 7.75
N PRO A 79 12.37 -1.87 7.06
CA PRO A 79 11.04 -2.30 6.61
C PRO A 79 11.05 -3.57 5.73
N PHE A 80 9.89 -4.20 5.60
CA PHE A 80 9.69 -5.26 4.61
C PHE A 80 9.72 -4.70 3.17
N ALA A 81 9.78 -5.58 2.18
CA ALA A 81 9.46 -5.18 0.81
C ALA A 81 7.94 -5.03 0.68
N PRO A 82 7.44 -3.95 0.05
CA PRO A 82 6.02 -3.79 -0.20
C PRO A 82 5.52 -4.89 -1.14
N THR A 83 4.31 -5.35 -0.90
CA THR A 83 3.61 -6.24 -1.82
C THR A 83 3.20 -5.50 -3.10
N PRO A 84 3.15 -6.20 -4.24
CA PRO A 84 2.69 -5.61 -5.49
C PRO A 84 1.22 -5.20 -5.40
N ASP A 85 0.81 -4.31 -6.30
CA ASP A 85 -0.59 -3.94 -6.46
C ASP A 85 -1.45 -5.15 -6.84
N THR A 86 -2.70 -5.15 -6.38
CA THR A 86 -3.64 -6.21 -6.73
C THR A 86 -3.99 -6.15 -8.22
N PRO A 87 -4.26 -7.29 -8.88
CA PRO A 87 -4.67 -7.29 -10.29
C PRO A 87 -5.92 -6.45 -10.57
N GLU A 88 -6.83 -6.36 -9.58
CA GLU A 88 -8.02 -5.50 -9.67
C GLU A 88 -7.67 -4.02 -9.72
N TRP A 89 -6.73 -3.56 -8.88
CA TRP A 89 -6.26 -2.18 -8.88
C TRP A 89 -5.54 -1.83 -10.18
N VAL A 90 -4.61 -2.69 -10.59
CA VAL A 90 -3.83 -2.49 -11.82
C VAL A 90 -4.76 -2.43 -13.04
N ARG A 91 -5.73 -3.35 -13.15
CA ARG A 91 -6.71 -3.33 -14.24
C ARG A 91 -7.51 -2.04 -14.24
N TRP A 92 -7.99 -1.60 -13.08
CA TRP A 92 -8.77 -0.36 -12.98
C TRP A 92 -7.97 0.86 -13.46
N LYS A 93 -6.72 1.02 -13.01
CA LYS A 93 -5.83 2.09 -13.48
C LYS A 93 -5.56 2.04 -14.98
N LEU A 94 -5.50 0.85 -15.56
CA LEU A 94 -5.25 0.67 -16.99
C LEU A 94 -6.47 0.94 -17.89
N THR A 95 -7.70 0.71 -17.38
CA THR A 95 -8.90 0.73 -18.23
C THR A 95 -9.88 1.85 -17.93
N ASP A 96 -9.92 2.38 -16.72
CA ASP A 96 -10.92 3.37 -16.32
C ASP A 96 -10.60 4.76 -16.91
N GLU A 97 -11.63 5.48 -17.33
CA GLU A 97 -11.50 6.81 -17.95
C GLU A 97 -10.90 7.84 -16.99
N SER A 98 -11.14 7.71 -15.68
CA SER A 98 -10.61 8.62 -14.66
C SER A 98 -9.07 8.61 -14.58
N TRP A 99 -8.44 7.55 -15.08
CA TRP A 99 -6.98 7.40 -15.10
C TRP A 99 -6.35 7.71 -16.46
N GLN A 100 -7.12 8.18 -17.45
CA GLN A 100 -6.61 8.45 -18.80
C GLN A 100 -5.42 9.43 -18.78
N GLN A 101 -5.56 10.57 -18.11
CA GLN A 101 -4.49 11.55 -18.01
C GLN A 101 -3.22 10.95 -17.39
N TRP A 102 -3.36 10.18 -16.30
CA TRP A 102 -2.22 9.54 -15.65
C TRP A 102 -1.51 8.56 -16.60
N ARG A 103 -2.25 7.78 -17.40
CA ARG A 103 -1.66 6.86 -18.39
C ARG A 103 -0.91 7.59 -19.49
N ASP A 104 -1.45 8.71 -19.96
CA ASP A 104 -0.82 9.56 -20.99
C ASP A 104 0.49 10.17 -20.47
N GLU A 105 0.54 10.52 -19.18
CA GLU A 105 1.72 11.10 -18.52
C GLU A 105 2.75 10.04 -18.06
N ASN A 106 2.37 8.76 -17.94
CA ASN A 106 3.21 7.70 -17.38
C ASN A 106 3.27 6.43 -18.26
N PRO A 107 3.73 6.52 -19.53
CA PRO A 107 3.73 5.39 -20.46
C PRO A 107 4.58 4.21 -19.97
N ASP A 108 5.72 4.47 -19.33
CA ASP A 108 6.60 3.40 -18.81
C ASP A 108 5.93 2.62 -17.67
N ALA A 109 5.16 3.31 -16.81
CA ALA A 109 4.42 2.65 -15.74
C ALA A 109 3.26 1.82 -16.30
N VAL A 110 2.61 2.28 -17.37
CA VAL A 110 1.57 1.54 -18.08
C VAL A 110 2.13 0.25 -18.66
N GLU A 111 3.31 0.30 -19.29
CA GLU A 111 3.98 -0.90 -19.81
C GLU A 111 4.30 -1.91 -18.68
N ALA A 112 4.89 -1.43 -17.58
CA ALA A 112 5.21 -2.27 -16.43
C ALA A 112 3.97 -2.94 -15.81
N MET A 113 2.89 -2.17 -15.63
CA MET A 113 1.60 -2.66 -15.13
C MET A 113 0.94 -3.66 -16.08
N THR A 114 1.02 -3.41 -17.39
CA THR A 114 0.49 -4.32 -18.41
C THR A 114 1.23 -5.65 -18.38
N ARG A 115 2.55 -5.63 -18.22
CA ARG A 115 3.36 -6.85 -18.04
C ARG A 115 2.97 -7.61 -16.78
N GLN A 116 2.77 -6.92 -15.65
CA GLN A 116 2.34 -7.54 -14.39
C GLN A 116 1.01 -8.31 -14.53
N LEU A 117 0.08 -7.87 -15.39
CA LEU A 117 -1.20 -8.56 -15.62
C LEU A 117 -1.13 -9.69 -16.66
N GLY A 118 -0.11 -9.73 -17.50
CA GLY A 118 0.06 -10.71 -18.58
C GLY A 118 0.91 -11.93 -18.22
N GLU A 119 1.56 -11.91 -17.05
CA GLU A 119 2.29 -13.02 -16.42
C GLU A 119 1.38 -13.82 -15.47
#